data_AF-A0A1S2P4P3-F1
#
_entry.id   AF-A0A1S2P4P3-F1
#
_cell.length_a   1.000
_cell.length_b   1.000
_cell.length_c   1.000
_cell.angle_alpha   90.00
_cell.angle_beta   90.00
_cell.angle_gamma   90.00
#
_symmetry.space_group_name_H-M   'P 1'
#
loop_
_entity.id
_entity.type
_entity.pdbx_description
1 polymer ?
#
loop_
_entity_poly.entity_id
_entity_poly.type
_entity_poly.pdbx_seq_one_letter_code
_entity_poly.pdbx_strand_id
1 'polypeptide(L)'
;MNNLPELLLRVRDRAEQERGVLAPYVSEQDIADAEQALGFSRLPPLLRLLYLQVANGGFGPDCTLLPLVGDGRTAVAEYGPLRNTRSEYWPRGVLPILDWGCGMYAAVDCLAPDAPVLLFEPNAGPDQWADARFLDSPSVAQWLISWLDGTGWWEEEVMMAEDGLQPTPWPDAARRLAASV
;
A
#
# COMPACT_ATOMS: atom_id res chain seq x y z
N MET A 1 14.32 -16.45 3.52
CA MET A 1 12.95 -16.85 3.93
C MET A 1 12.56 -15.94 5.07
N ASN A 2 11.77 -14.89 4.79
CA ASN A 2 11.38 -13.93 5.80
C ASN A 2 10.42 -14.59 6.78
N ASN A 3 10.76 -14.59 8.06
CA ASN A 3 9.93 -15.14 9.12
C ASN A 3 8.76 -14.16 9.38
N LEU A 4 7.58 -14.48 8.83
CA LEU A 4 6.42 -13.59 8.86
C LEU A 4 6.00 -13.15 10.29
N PRO A 5 5.94 -14.04 11.30
CA PRO A 5 5.75 -13.64 12.70
C PRO A 5 6.78 -12.63 13.22
N GLU A 6 8.05 -12.83 12.89
CA GLU A 6 9.13 -11.93 13.31
C GLU A 6 9.01 -10.56 12.65
N LEU A 7 8.65 -10.52 11.35
CA LEU A 7 8.38 -9.27 10.65
C LEU A 7 7.22 -8.50 11.31
N LEU A 8 6.12 -9.18 11.63
CA LEU A 8 4.96 -8.56 12.29
C LEU A 8 5.33 -7.98 13.66
N LEU A 9 6.14 -8.71 14.44
CA LEU A 9 6.65 -8.21 15.73
C LEU A 9 7.51 -6.96 15.54
N ARG A 10 8.48 -6.99 14.62
CA ARG A 10 9.35 -5.82 14.32
C ARG A 10 8.55 -4.61 13.88
N VAL A 11 7.56 -4.81 13.00
CA VAL A 11 6.64 -3.76 12.53
C VAL A 11 5.87 -3.16 13.70
N ARG A 12 5.34 -4.00 14.58
CA ARG A 12 4.58 -3.53 15.75
C ARG A 12 5.48 -2.78 16.74
N ASP A 13 6.64 -3.32 17.06
CA ASP A 13 7.59 -2.67 17.97
C ASP A 13 7.99 -1.29 17.45
N ARG A 14 8.30 -1.18 16.15
CA ARG A 14 8.62 0.10 15.51
C ARG A 14 7.43 1.07 15.56
N ALA A 15 6.23 0.59 15.24
CA ALA A 15 5.01 1.38 15.29
C ALA A 15 4.72 1.93 16.70
N GLU A 16 4.85 1.09 17.73
CA GLU A 16 4.67 1.50 19.13
C GLU A 16 5.73 2.53 19.56
N GLN A 17 6.98 2.39 19.10
CA GLN A 17 8.04 3.37 19.38
C GLN A 17 7.76 4.74 18.74
N GLU A 18 7.27 4.77 17.50
CA GLU A 18 7.05 6.02 16.77
C GLU A 18 5.72 6.71 17.10
N ARG A 19 4.71 5.97 17.56
CA ARG A 19 3.34 6.49 17.78
C ARG A 19 2.87 6.43 19.23
N GLY A 20 3.53 5.65 20.08
CA GLY A 20 3.16 5.43 21.48
C GLY A 20 1.93 4.53 21.64
N VAL A 21 0.76 4.98 21.17
CA VAL A 21 -0.49 4.22 21.24
C VAL A 21 -1.01 3.93 19.83
N LEU A 22 -1.14 2.64 19.51
CA LEU A 22 -1.67 2.19 18.23
C LEU A 22 -3.20 2.15 18.22
N ALA A 23 -3.78 2.29 17.03
CA ALA A 23 -5.19 2.03 16.82
C ALA A 23 -5.52 0.57 17.15
N PRO A 24 -6.77 0.27 17.57
CA PRO A 24 -7.20 -1.11 17.78
C PRO A 24 -6.99 -1.98 16.54
N TYR A 25 -6.76 -3.27 16.75
CA TYR A 25 -6.75 -4.24 15.67
C TYR A 25 -8.13 -4.32 15.01
N VAL A 26 -8.13 -4.63 13.72
CA VAL A 26 -9.34 -4.95 12.96
C VAL A 26 -9.81 -6.34 13.34
N SER A 27 -11.12 -6.57 13.48
CA SER A 27 -11.64 -7.90 13.76
C SER A 27 -11.65 -8.78 12.50
N GLU A 28 -11.68 -10.10 12.69
CA GLU A 28 -11.89 -11.07 11.61
C GLU A 28 -13.14 -10.78 10.76
N GLN A 29 -14.22 -10.34 11.42
CA GLN A 29 -15.48 -9.97 10.75
C GLN A 29 -15.29 -8.70 9.92
N ASP A 30 -14.64 -7.67 10.47
CA ASP A 30 -14.38 -6.43 9.75
C ASP A 30 -13.47 -6.64 8.53
N ILE A 31 -12.50 -7.57 8.61
CA ILE A 31 -11.71 -7.96 7.43
C ILE A 31 -12.60 -8.59 6.37
N ALA A 32 -13.48 -9.51 6.75
CA ALA A 32 -14.38 -10.18 5.80
C ALA A 32 -15.33 -9.16 5.13
N ASP A 33 -15.87 -8.23 5.90
CA ASP A 33 -16.73 -7.16 5.41
C ASP A 33 -15.95 -6.21 4.47
N ALA A 34 -14.69 -5.90 4.81
CA ALA A 34 -13.80 -5.12 3.96
C ALA A 34 -13.49 -5.85 2.63
N GLU A 35 -13.12 -7.13 2.68
CA GLU A 35 -12.88 -7.96 1.48
C GLU A 35 -14.10 -7.97 0.56
N GLN A 36 -15.30 -8.15 1.13
CA GLN A 36 -16.56 -8.07 0.39
C GLN A 36 -16.79 -6.68 -0.21
N ALA A 37 -16.57 -5.61 0.55
CA ALA A 37 -16.75 -4.23 0.09
C ALA A 37 -15.75 -3.86 -1.03
N LEU A 38 -14.53 -4.38 -0.96
CA LEU A 38 -13.49 -4.20 -1.98
C LEU A 38 -13.77 -5.01 -3.25
N GLY A 39 -14.56 -6.08 -3.15
CA GLY A 39 -14.80 -7.03 -4.23
C GLY A 39 -13.61 -7.97 -4.47
N PHE A 40 -12.75 -8.13 -3.47
CA PHE A 40 -11.62 -9.08 -3.51
C PHE A 40 -12.05 -10.39 -2.86
N SER A 41 -11.59 -11.52 -3.40
CA SER A 41 -11.87 -12.80 -2.75
C SER A 41 -11.14 -12.91 -1.40
N ARG A 42 -9.92 -12.36 -1.29
CA ARG A 42 -9.12 -12.21 -0.05
C ARG A 42 -8.11 -11.09 -0.21
N LEU A 43 -7.77 -10.40 0.88
CA LEU A 43 -6.58 -9.54 0.95
C LEU A 43 -5.29 -10.39 0.93
N PRO A 44 -4.17 -9.83 0.44
CA PRO A 44 -2.86 -10.47 0.58
C PRO A 44 -2.58 -10.85 2.05
N PRO A 45 -2.08 -12.08 2.32
CA PRO A 45 -1.98 -12.59 3.69
C PRO A 45 -1.24 -11.68 4.67
N LEU A 46 -0.12 -11.09 4.26
CA LEU A 46 0.61 -10.16 5.12
C LEU A 46 -0.18 -8.88 5.38
N LEU A 47 -0.79 -8.27 4.36
CA LEU A 47 -1.60 -7.05 4.53
C LEU A 47 -2.76 -7.29 5.50
N ARG A 48 -3.41 -8.44 5.39
CA ARG A 48 -4.45 -8.86 6.33
C ARG A 48 -3.93 -9.00 7.76
N LEU A 49 -2.76 -9.63 7.95
CA LEU A 49 -2.18 -9.84 9.29
C LEU A 49 -1.75 -8.52 9.94
N LEU A 50 -1.31 -7.53 9.16
CA LEU A 50 -1.02 -6.19 9.65
C LEU A 50 -2.25 -5.58 10.34
N TYR A 51 -3.41 -5.63 9.68
CA TYR A 51 -4.65 -5.09 10.24
C TYR A 51 -5.17 -5.90 11.45
N LEU A 52 -4.97 -7.22 11.46
CA LEU A 52 -5.42 -8.11 12.55
C LEU A 52 -4.50 -8.10 13.78
N GLN A 53 -3.21 -7.80 13.62
CA GLN A 53 -2.21 -8.03 14.68
C GLN A 53 -1.33 -6.83 15.00
N VAL A 54 -1.34 -5.79 14.18
CA VAL A 54 -0.57 -4.55 14.41
C VAL A 54 -1.49 -3.40 14.78
N ALA A 55 -2.35 -2.96 13.84
CA ALA A 55 -3.33 -1.91 14.07
C ALA A 55 -4.23 -1.72 12.83
N ASN A 56 -5.37 -1.06 12.99
CA ASN A 56 -6.17 -0.54 11.88
C ASN A 56 -5.50 0.70 11.22
N GLY A 57 -4.32 0.53 10.63
CA GLY A 57 -3.52 1.61 10.05
C GLY A 57 -2.80 2.49 11.09
N GLY A 58 -2.28 3.65 10.66
CA GLY A 58 -1.61 4.63 11.52
C GLY A 58 -0.13 4.35 11.84
N PHE A 59 0.47 3.37 11.18
CA PHE A 59 1.90 3.01 11.25
C PHE A 59 2.49 2.85 9.85
N GLY A 60 3.80 2.63 9.73
CA GLY A 60 4.48 2.54 8.44
C GLY A 60 5.31 3.80 8.15
N PRO A 61 5.70 4.03 6.89
CA PRO A 61 6.44 5.23 6.47
C PRO A 61 5.75 6.53 6.88
N ASP A 62 6.41 7.69 6.71
CA ASP A 62 5.99 8.99 7.28
C ASP A 62 4.49 9.31 7.22
N CYS A 63 3.81 9.03 6.10
CA CYS A 63 2.37 9.32 5.94
C CYS A 63 1.43 8.24 6.49
N THR A 64 1.98 7.10 6.91
CA THR A 64 1.32 5.92 7.51
C THR A 64 0.29 5.20 6.65
N LEU A 65 0.10 3.93 6.93
CA LEU A 65 -0.97 3.14 6.34
C LEU A 65 -2.33 3.73 6.72
N LEU A 66 -3.21 3.83 5.73
CA LEU A 66 -4.61 4.13 5.91
C LEU A 66 -5.26 3.07 6.81
N PRO A 67 -6.21 3.44 7.67
CA PRO A 67 -7.12 2.46 8.26
C PRO A 67 -7.80 1.64 7.17
N LEU A 68 -8.01 0.35 7.40
CA LEU A 68 -8.75 -0.48 6.45
C LEU A 68 -10.23 -0.12 6.45
N VAL A 69 -10.80 0.03 7.64
CA VAL A 69 -12.22 0.29 7.91
C VAL A 69 -12.39 1.38 8.98
N GLY A 70 -13.63 1.82 9.20
CA GLY A 70 -13.99 2.82 10.19
C GLY A 70 -14.46 4.13 9.55
N ASP A 71 -14.55 5.17 10.38
CA ASP A 71 -14.99 6.49 9.95
C ASP A 71 -13.88 7.27 9.24
N GLY A 72 -14.26 8.06 8.24
CA GLY A 72 -13.34 8.94 7.52
C GLY A 72 -12.62 8.27 6.35
N ARG A 73 -11.35 8.62 6.16
CA ARG A 73 -10.52 8.12 5.05
C ARG A 73 -9.97 6.74 5.40
N THR A 74 -10.32 5.74 4.61
CA THR A 74 -9.91 4.34 4.78
C THR A 74 -9.56 3.73 3.44
N ALA A 75 -8.75 2.66 3.41
CA ALA A 75 -8.42 1.96 2.17
C ALA A 75 -9.67 1.48 1.42
N VAL A 76 -10.70 1.02 2.15
CA VAL A 76 -12.00 0.64 1.57
C VAL A 76 -12.73 1.84 0.97
N ALA A 77 -12.77 2.97 1.67
CA ALA A 77 -13.43 4.18 1.19
C ALA A 77 -12.73 4.79 -0.03
N GLU A 78 -11.39 4.82 -0.02
CA GLU A 78 -10.57 5.32 -1.13
C GLU A 78 -10.71 4.44 -2.39
N TYR A 79 -10.72 3.11 -2.23
CA TYR A 79 -10.86 2.21 -3.36
C TYR A 79 -12.30 2.11 -3.89
N GLY A 80 -13.31 2.39 -3.07
CA GLY A 80 -14.73 2.20 -3.41
C GLY A 80 -15.17 2.91 -4.70
N PRO A 81 -14.87 4.20 -4.91
CA PRO A 81 -15.16 4.90 -6.17
C PRO A 81 -14.40 4.31 -7.37
N LEU A 82 -13.15 3.86 -7.14
CA LEU A 82 -12.24 3.32 -8.16
C LEU A 82 -12.71 1.96 -8.69
N ARG A 83 -13.31 1.13 -7.83
CA ARG A 83 -13.79 -0.21 -8.21
C ARG A 83 -15.08 -0.17 -9.06
N ASN A 84 -15.96 0.81 -8.79
CA ASN A 84 -17.31 0.86 -9.34
C ASN A 84 -17.37 1.55 -10.71
N THR A 85 -16.25 2.11 -11.16
CA THR A 85 -16.12 2.79 -12.43
C THR A 85 -15.11 2.05 -13.30
N ARG A 86 -15.39 1.96 -14.60
CA ARG A 86 -14.34 1.64 -15.58
C ARG A 86 -13.36 2.79 -15.55
N SER A 87 -12.26 2.61 -14.83
CA SER A 87 -11.28 3.67 -14.59
C SER A 87 -10.15 3.55 -15.60
N GLU A 88 -9.97 4.60 -16.38
CA GLU A 88 -8.84 4.75 -17.30
C GLU A 88 -7.54 5.10 -16.55
N TYR A 89 -7.65 5.54 -15.29
CA TYR A 89 -6.52 6.00 -14.51
C TYR A 89 -6.12 5.04 -13.38
N TRP A 90 -7.04 4.20 -12.86
CA TRP A 90 -6.78 3.31 -11.72
C TRP A 90 -7.06 1.84 -12.04
N PRO A 91 -6.07 0.93 -11.92
CA PRO A 91 -6.27 -0.47 -12.25
C PRO A 91 -7.15 -1.21 -11.22
N ARG A 92 -7.99 -2.12 -11.71
CA ARG A 92 -8.75 -3.06 -10.86
C ARG A 92 -7.81 -3.91 -10.02
N GLY A 93 -8.14 -4.06 -8.74
CA GLY A 93 -7.40 -4.90 -7.80
C GLY A 93 -6.22 -4.22 -7.13
N VAL A 94 -5.92 -2.97 -7.48
CA VAL A 94 -4.84 -2.19 -6.89
C VAL A 94 -5.41 -1.36 -5.74
N LEU A 95 -5.16 -1.78 -4.50
CA LEU A 95 -5.72 -1.17 -3.30
C LEU A 95 -4.80 -0.03 -2.80
N PRO A 96 -5.22 1.24 -2.79
CA PRO A 96 -4.48 2.29 -2.09
C PRO A 96 -4.40 1.98 -0.60
N ILE A 97 -3.18 2.00 -0.04
CA ILE A 97 -2.92 1.69 1.37
C ILE A 97 -2.25 2.83 2.12
N LEU A 98 -1.67 3.81 1.44
CA LEU A 98 -1.03 4.98 2.04
C LEU A 98 -1.12 6.14 1.04
N ASP A 99 -1.45 7.32 1.55
CA ASP A 99 -1.49 8.58 0.81
C ASP A 99 -0.22 9.38 1.15
N TRP A 100 0.68 9.56 0.18
CA TRP A 100 1.92 10.31 0.38
C TRP A 100 1.68 11.84 0.40
N GLY A 101 0.45 12.30 0.16
CA GLY A 101 0.13 13.68 -0.13
C GLY A 101 0.23 14.00 -1.62
N CYS A 102 -0.21 15.20 -2.01
CA CYS A 102 -0.17 15.68 -3.41
C CYS A 102 -0.82 14.73 -4.43
N GLY A 103 -1.75 13.86 -4.00
CA GLY A 103 -2.40 12.88 -4.87
C GLY A 103 -1.55 11.64 -5.19
N MET A 104 -0.39 11.49 -4.55
CA MET A 104 0.45 10.30 -4.62
C MET A 104 -0.04 9.21 -3.68
N TYR A 105 0.06 7.95 -4.11
CA TYR A 105 -0.36 6.83 -3.29
C TYR A 105 0.62 5.67 -3.39
N ALA A 106 0.90 5.02 -2.25
CA ALA A 106 1.33 3.63 -2.26
C ALA A 106 0.09 2.72 -2.31
N ALA A 107 0.11 1.74 -3.20
CA ALA A 107 -1.00 0.84 -3.43
C ALA A 107 -0.51 -0.60 -3.65
N VAL A 108 -1.30 -1.58 -3.22
CA VAL A 108 -0.95 -3.00 -3.34
C VAL A 108 -1.72 -3.63 -4.49
N ASP A 109 -1.04 -4.30 -5.43
CA ASP A 109 -1.74 -5.16 -6.40
C ASP A 109 -2.19 -6.45 -5.73
N CYS A 110 -3.43 -6.46 -5.23
CA CYS A 110 -4.03 -7.59 -4.52
C CYS A 110 -4.37 -8.78 -5.44
N LEU A 111 -4.25 -8.64 -6.77
CA LEU A 111 -4.48 -9.74 -7.71
C LEU A 111 -3.18 -10.45 -8.10
N ALA A 112 -2.04 -9.87 -7.80
CA ALA A 112 -0.73 -10.50 -8.02
C ALA A 112 -0.36 -11.38 -6.82
N PRO A 113 0.18 -12.60 -7.03
CA PRO A 113 0.54 -13.52 -5.94
C PRO A 113 1.50 -12.94 -4.90
N ASP A 114 2.46 -12.13 -5.35
CA ASP A 114 3.50 -11.54 -4.50
C ASP A 114 3.06 -10.21 -3.84
N ALA A 115 1.88 -9.71 -4.20
CA ALA A 115 1.32 -8.45 -3.71
C ALA A 115 2.35 -7.30 -3.73
N PRO A 116 2.85 -6.92 -4.92
CA PRO A 116 3.81 -5.83 -5.05
C PRO A 116 3.19 -4.52 -4.58
N VAL A 117 4.04 -3.66 -4.02
CA VAL A 117 3.69 -2.28 -3.70
C VAL A 117 4.04 -1.41 -4.89
N LEU A 118 3.05 -0.67 -5.35
CA LEU A 118 3.10 0.25 -6.47
C LEU A 118 3.03 1.67 -5.95
N LEU A 119 3.80 2.55 -6.56
CA LEU A 119 3.65 3.99 -6.40
C LEU A 119 2.78 4.53 -7.55
N PHE A 120 1.76 5.30 -7.20
CA PHE A 120 1.10 6.23 -8.09
C PHE A 120 1.70 7.61 -7.90
N GLU A 121 2.27 8.19 -8.96
CA GLU A 121 2.81 9.54 -8.92
C GLU A 121 2.37 10.34 -10.16
N PRO A 122 1.28 11.11 -10.08
CA PRO A 122 0.74 11.88 -11.21
C PRO A 122 1.39 13.26 -11.40
N ASN A 123 2.21 13.74 -10.45
CA ASN A 123 2.63 15.15 -10.41
C ASN A 123 3.52 15.59 -11.59
N ALA A 124 4.18 14.64 -12.26
CA ALA A 124 4.95 14.92 -13.47
C ALA A 124 4.07 15.28 -14.69
N GLY A 125 2.74 15.16 -14.57
CA GLY A 125 1.81 15.44 -15.67
C GLY A 125 2.02 14.46 -16.83
N PRO A 126 1.81 13.15 -16.62
CA PRO A 126 2.08 12.15 -17.64
C PRO A 126 1.15 12.30 -18.85
N ASP A 127 1.65 11.99 -20.04
CA ASP A 127 0.82 11.93 -21.25
C ASP A 127 -0.20 10.78 -21.19
N GLN A 128 0.16 9.67 -20.53
CA GLN A 128 -0.71 8.51 -20.28
C GLN A 128 -0.71 8.12 -18.80
N TRP A 129 -1.86 7.71 -18.27
CA TRP A 129 -1.96 7.29 -16.86
C TRP A 129 -1.08 6.08 -16.48
N ALA A 130 -0.64 5.30 -17.47
CA ALA A 130 0.33 4.23 -17.27
C ALA A 130 1.70 4.75 -16.83
N ASP A 131 2.10 5.95 -17.27
CA ASP A 131 3.41 6.54 -17.01
C ASP A 131 3.51 7.14 -15.59
N ALA A 132 2.38 7.28 -14.88
CA ALA A 132 2.33 7.66 -13.46
C ALA A 132 2.39 6.46 -12.51
N ARG A 133 2.80 5.28 -12.97
CA ARG A 133 2.79 4.04 -12.18
C ARG A 133 4.18 3.45 -12.11
N PHE A 134 4.63 3.22 -10.88
CA PHE A 134 5.96 2.67 -10.60
C PHE A 134 5.83 1.45 -9.70
N LEU A 135 6.71 0.47 -9.91
CA LEU A 135 6.99 -0.58 -8.97
C LEU A 135 7.90 0.00 -7.88
N ASP A 136 7.35 0.15 -6.68
CA ASP A 136 8.10 0.58 -5.49
C ASP A 136 8.84 -0.62 -4.91
N SER A 137 8.09 -1.70 -4.63
CA SER A 137 8.65 -2.89 -4.00
C SER A 137 7.99 -4.17 -4.52
N PRO A 138 8.75 -5.28 -4.66
CA PRO A 138 8.22 -6.54 -5.18
C PRO A 138 7.19 -7.20 -4.27
N SER A 139 7.09 -6.81 -3.00
CA SER A 139 6.08 -7.32 -2.06
C SER A 139 5.86 -6.37 -0.88
N VAL A 140 4.68 -6.44 -0.24
CA VAL A 140 4.42 -5.74 1.04
C VAL A 140 5.51 -6.03 2.09
N ALA A 141 6.05 -7.25 2.12
CA ALA A 141 7.10 -7.63 3.07
C ALA A 141 8.39 -6.84 2.86
N GLN A 142 8.86 -6.76 1.61
CA GLN A 142 10.08 -6.01 1.28
C GLN A 142 9.90 -4.50 1.46
N TRP A 143 8.70 -3.99 1.19
CA TRP A 143 8.38 -2.59 1.43
C TRP A 143 8.44 -2.23 2.93
N LEU A 144 7.87 -3.07 3.80
CA LEU A 144 7.96 -2.90 5.26
C LEU A 144 9.39 -3.07 5.78
N ILE A 145 10.19 -3.97 5.20
CA ILE A 145 11.60 -4.10 5.54
C ILE A 145 12.36 -2.82 5.20
N SER A 146 12.08 -2.22 4.05
CA SER A 146 12.71 -0.95 3.65
C SER A 146 12.37 0.18 4.63
N TRP A 147 11.13 0.23 5.12
CA TRP A 147 10.76 1.15 6.21
C TRP A 147 11.48 0.84 7.53
N LEU A 148 11.50 -0.44 7.95
CA LEU A 148 12.16 -0.85 9.20
C LEU A 148 13.66 -0.56 9.21
N ASP A 149 14.30 -0.69 8.04
CA ASP A 149 15.74 -0.52 7.89
C ASP A 149 16.12 0.93 7.47
N GLY A 150 15.14 1.81 7.23
CA GLY A 150 15.38 3.19 6.81
C GLY A 150 16.02 3.30 5.43
N THR A 151 15.65 2.41 4.50
CA THR A 151 16.20 2.34 3.14
C THR A 151 15.16 2.60 2.06
N GLY A 152 13.96 3.06 2.44
CA GLY A 152 12.93 3.45 1.49
C GLY A 152 13.38 4.65 0.65
N TRP A 153 12.89 4.76 -0.59
CA TRP A 153 13.20 5.90 -1.46
C TRP A 153 12.69 7.24 -0.91
N TRP A 154 11.69 7.18 -0.02
CA TRP A 154 11.08 8.32 0.67
C TRP A 154 11.91 8.82 1.86
N GLU A 155 12.94 8.09 2.30
CA GLU A 155 13.81 8.52 3.39
C GLU A 155 14.68 9.68 2.92
N GLU A 156 14.83 10.72 3.76
CA GLU A 156 15.54 11.95 3.37
C GLU A 156 16.98 11.65 2.91
N GLU A 157 17.70 10.78 3.62
CA GLU A 157 19.07 10.41 3.26
C GLU A 157 19.15 9.65 1.92
N VAL A 158 18.14 8.83 1.60
CA VAL A 158 18.10 8.07 0.35
C VAL A 158 17.69 8.98 -0.81
N MET A 159 16.71 9.84 -0.62
CA MET A 159 16.24 10.80 -1.62
C MET A 159 17.34 11.78 -2.05
N MET A 160 18.21 12.18 -1.12
CA MET A 160 19.29 13.13 -1.38
C MET A 160 20.57 12.48 -1.94
N ALA A 161 20.66 11.15 -1.95
CA ALA A 161 21.81 10.43 -2.49
C ALA A 161 21.78 10.37 -4.03
N GLU A 162 22.95 10.53 -4.67
CA GLU A 162 23.06 10.50 -6.15
C GLU A 162 22.63 9.16 -6.77
N ASP A 163 22.82 8.06 -6.04
CA ASP A 163 22.46 6.69 -6.41
C ASP A 163 21.36 6.10 -5.50
N GLY A 164 20.56 6.98 -4.88
CA GLY A 164 19.45 6.59 -4.03
C GLY A 164 18.47 5.65 -4.73
N LEU A 165 17.87 4.74 -3.97
CA LEU A 165 16.85 3.83 -4.49
C LEU A 165 15.68 4.64 -5.04
N GLN A 166 15.18 4.26 -6.21
CA GLN A 166 14.03 4.89 -6.84
C GLN A 166 13.04 3.83 -7.34
N PRO A 167 11.73 4.07 -7.21
CA PRO A 167 10.72 3.26 -7.88
C PRO A 167 10.97 3.23 -9.39
N THR A 168 10.76 2.06 -10.00
CA THR A 168 10.96 1.88 -11.44
C THR A 168 9.62 1.81 -12.17
N PRO A 169 9.51 2.18 -13.46
CA PRO A 169 8.24 2.10 -14.17
C PRO A 169 7.58 0.72 -14.03
N TRP A 170 6.30 0.67 -13.67
CA TRP A 170 5.60 -0.60 -13.47
C TRP A 170 5.33 -1.27 -14.83
N PRO A 171 5.97 -2.41 -15.16
CA PRO A 171 5.93 -2.95 -16.52
C PRO A 171 4.53 -3.35 -17.00
N ASP A 172 3.63 -3.64 -16.06
CA ASP A 172 2.26 -4.08 -16.33
C ASP A 172 1.24 -2.94 -16.40
N ALA A 173 1.63 -1.68 -16.15
CA ALA A 173 0.71 -0.57 -15.97
C ALA A 173 -0.29 -0.42 -17.13
N ALA A 174 0.20 -0.32 -18.37
CA ALA A 174 -0.63 -0.16 -19.56
C ALA A 174 -1.61 -1.35 -19.74
N ARG A 175 -1.12 -2.59 -19.56
CA ARG A 175 -1.92 -3.81 -19.68
C ARG A 175 -3.02 -3.87 -18.61
N ARG A 176 -2.69 -3.51 -17.37
CA ARG A 176 -3.61 -3.56 -16.22
C ARG A 176 -4.68 -2.47 -16.31
N LEU A 177 -4.34 -1.28 -16.79
CA LEU A 177 -5.30 -0.20 -17.06
C LEU A 177 -6.23 -0.55 -18.23
N ALA A 178 -5.71 -1.07 -19.34
CA ALA A 178 -6.55 -1.51 -20.47
C ALA A 178 -7.50 -2.65 -20.10
N ALA A 179 -7.10 -3.51 -19.15
CA ALA A 179 -7.97 -4.55 -18.59
C ALA A 179 -8.96 -4.03 -17.54
N SER A 180 -8.94 -2.73 -17.23
CA SER A 180 -9.79 -2.06 -16.22
C SER A 180 -10.90 -1.19 -16.82
N VAL A 181 -10.84 -0.93 -18.12
CA VAL A 181 -11.92 -0.32 -18.91
C VAL A 181 -12.98 -1.33 -19.36
#